data_AF-A0A7S4B1W4-F1
#
_entry.id   AF-A0A7S4B1W4-F1
#
_cell.length_a   1.000
_cell.length_b   1.000
_cell.length_c   1.000
_cell.angle_alpha   90.00
_cell.angle_beta   90.00
_cell.angle_gamma   90.00
#
_symmetry.space_group_name_H-M   'P 1'
#
loop_
_entity.id
_entity.type
_entity.pdbx_description
1 polymer ?
#
loop_
_entity_poly.entity_id
_entity_poly.type
_entity_poly.pdbx_seq_one_letter_code
_entity_poly.pdbx_strand_id
1 'polypeptide(L)'
;LVSLETDDYVEVKLGMTRALGDFYMEWYGCTWEPTVSAIDLLDVSSQLDRVTLVIGSDGLWDLWEYSDVLALLLQAPPADSGQEVLSPLSELVESTRQQGEELFEETADNITAIVATFDIVKEQR
;
A
#
# COMPACT_ATOMS: atom_id res chain seq x y z
N LEU A 1 -17.88 -4.16 -6.32
CA LEU A 1 -18.65 -5.24 -6.98
C LEU A 1 -20.09 -4.75 -7.16
N VAL A 2 -20.64 -4.72 -8.37
CA VAL A 2 -22.08 -4.50 -8.58
C VAL A 2 -22.69 -5.88 -8.78
N SER A 3 -23.43 -6.39 -7.80
CA SER A 3 -24.17 -7.65 -7.96
C SER A 3 -25.46 -7.41 -8.73
N LEU A 4 -25.80 -8.35 -9.60
CA LEU A 4 -27.12 -8.42 -10.24
C LEU A 4 -28.18 -8.55 -9.13
N GLU A 5 -29.28 -7.81 -9.27
CA GLU A 5 -30.43 -7.84 -8.36
C GLU A 5 -30.98 -9.26 -8.25
N THR A 6 -30.54 -9.98 -7.22
CA THR A 6 -31.23 -11.14 -6.66
C THR A 6 -31.87 -10.69 -5.34
N ASP A 7 -33.09 -11.14 -5.05
CA ASP A 7 -33.88 -10.81 -3.83
C ASP A 7 -33.18 -11.14 -2.49
N ASP A 8 -32.00 -11.74 -2.53
CA ASP A 8 -31.13 -11.90 -1.37
C ASP A 8 -30.32 -10.61 -1.18
N TYR A 9 -30.61 -9.87 -0.10
CA TYR A 9 -29.77 -8.77 0.36
C TYR A 9 -28.37 -9.33 0.66
N VAL A 10 -27.45 -9.19 -0.30
CA VAL A 10 -26.03 -9.41 -0.05
C VAL A 10 -25.63 -8.36 0.97
N GLU A 11 -25.27 -8.80 2.18
CA GLU A 11 -24.79 -7.93 3.24
C GLU A 11 -23.49 -7.28 2.74
N VAL A 12 -23.60 -6.07 2.17
CA VAL A 12 -22.43 -5.29 1.75
C VAL A 12 -21.68 -4.92 3.03
N LYS A 13 -20.52 -5.52 3.23
CA LYS A 13 -19.64 -5.21 4.35
C LYS A 13 -18.49 -4.38 3.83
N LEU A 14 -18.45 -3.13 4.25
CA LEU A 14 -17.31 -2.26 4.02
C LEU A 14 -16.30 -2.49 5.16
N GLY A 15 -15.08 -2.91 4.84
CA GLY A 15 -14.00 -3.13 5.82
C GLY A 15 -13.38 -1.84 6.38
N MET A 16 -13.92 -0.68 6.02
CA MET A 16 -13.35 0.64 6.29
C MET A 16 -14.44 1.63 6.70
N THR A 17 -14.07 2.67 7.44
CA THR A 17 -15.00 3.75 7.84
C THR A 17 -14.96 4.94 6.88
N ARG A 18 -14.11 4.86 5.85
CA ARG A 18 -13.96 5.89 4.83
C ARG A 18 -13.78 5.28 3.46
N ALA A 19 -14.57 5.73 2.50
CA ALA A 19 -14.48 5.31 1.12
C ALA A 19 -15.04 6.38 0.17
N LEU A 20 -14.59 6.36 -1.07
CA LEU A 20 -15.24 7.08 -2.15
C LEU A 20 -16.34 6.20 -2.73
N GLY A 21 -17.57 6.72 -2.81
CA GLY A 21 -18.73 5.97 -3.26
C GLY A 21 -19.43 5.25 -2.10
N ASP A 22 -20.09 4.14 -2.40
CA ASP A 22 -21.00 3.44 -1.48
C ASP A 22 -21.93 4.41 -0.70
N PHE A 23 -22.79 5.09 -1.48
CA PHE A 23 -23.72 6.10 -0.95
C PHE A 23 -24.69 5.56 0.09
N TYR A 24 -24.89 4.24 0.15
CA TYR A 24 -25.70 3.61 1.19
C TYR A 24 -24.99 3.71 2.54
N MET A 25 -23.70 3.38 2.59
CA MET A 25 -22.91 3.41 3.82
C MET A 25 -22.66 4.82 4.37
N GLU A 26 -22.76 5.85 3.53
CA GLU A 26 -22.69 7.25 3.99
C GLU A 26 -23.76 7.58 5.03
N TRP A 27 -24.97 7.01 4.92
CA TRP A 27 -26.05 7.19 5.89
C TRP A 27 -25.74 6.57 7.26
N TYR A 28 -24.78 5.64 7.30
CA TYR A 28 -24.38 4.91 8.50
C TYR A 28 -23.02 5.38 9.04
N GLY A 29 -22.52 6.52 8.56
CA GLY A 29 -21.33 7.19 9.10
C GLY A 29 -20.03 6.91 8.35
N CYS A 30 -20.08 6.21 7.20
CA CYS A 30 -18.94 6.18 6.29
C CYS A 30 -18.71 7.58 5.71
N THR A 31 -17.48 8.07 5.66
CA THR A 31 -17.16 9.39 5.09
C THR A 31 -16.20 9.27 3.90
N TRP A 32 -16.39 10.11 2.88
CA TRP A 32 -15.48 10.24 1.75
C TRP A 32 -14.32 11.21 2.03
N GLU A 33 -14.36 11.93 3.17
CA GLU A 33 -13.39 12.98 3.48
C GLU A 33 -12.01 12.38 3.83
N PRO A 34 -10.95 12.74 3.09
CA PRO A 34 -9.63 12.18 3.31
C PRO A 34 -8.95 12.76 4.54
N THR A 35 -8.06 11.99 5.16
CA THR A 35 -7.05 12.56 6.08
C THR A 35 -5.88 13.07 5.24
N VAL A 36 -5.51 14.33 5.43
CA VAL A 36 -4.35 14.93 4.77
C VAL A 36 -3.20 15.02 5.75
N SER A 37 -2.06 14.43 5.38
CA SER A 37 -0.78 14.58 6.08
C SER A 37 0.25 15.13 5.11
N ALA A 38 1.12 16.02 5.58
CA ALA A 38 2.19 16.62 4.80
C ALA A 38 3.51 16.42 5.56
N ILE A 39 4.48 15.81 4.88
CA ILE A 39 5.83 15.59 5.40
C ILE A 39 6.78 16.25 4.40
N ASP A 40 7.58 17.20 4.87
CA ASP A 40 8.63 17.79 4.05
C ASP A 40 9.82 16.82 4.01
N LEU A 41 10.17 16.36 2.79
CA LEU A 41 11.32 15.48 2.61
C LEU A 41 12.63 16.16 3.00
N LEU A 42 12.71 17.49 2.96
CA LEU A 42 13.89 18.24 3.39
C LEU A 42 14.10 18.18 4.90
N ASP A 43 13.03 18.15 5.69
CA ASP A 43 13.13 17.99 7.15
C ASP A 43 13.73 16.63 7.50
N VAL A 44 13.33 15.60 6.76
CA VAL A 44 13.84 14.22 6.92
C VAL A 44 15.24 14.05 6.29
N SER A 45 15.58 14.86 5.29
CA SER A 45 16.83 14.79 4.53
C SER A 45 18.09 15.13 5.32
N SER A 46 17.93 15.81 6.47
CA SER A 46 19.06 16.10 7.36
C SER A 46 19.70 14.82 7.92
N GLN A 47 18.97 13.71 7.93
CA GLN A 47 19.38 12.43 8.53
C GLN A 47 19.55 11.30 7.52
N LEU A 48 19.09 11.47 6.28
CA LEU A 48 19.05 10.43 5.26
C LEU A 48 19.68 10.93 3.95
N ASP A 49 20.39 10.05 3.24
CA ASP A 49 20.89 10.34 1.90
C ASP A 49 19.88 9.92 0.81
N ARG A 50 18.89 9.10 1.19
CA ARG A 50 17.82 8.59 0.33
C ARG A 50 16.54 8.36 1.14
N VAL A 51 15.39 8.67 0.54
CA VAL A 51 14.06 8.37 1.10
C VAL A 51 13.37 7.34 0.22
N THR A 52 12.79 6.31 0.84
CA THR A 52 11.96 5.30 0.16
C THR A 52 10.53 5.43 0.66
N LEU A 53 9.60 5.67 -0.26
CA LEU A 53 8.15 5.68 -0.01
C LEU A 53 7.54 4.40 -0.57
N VAL A 54 6.78 3.70 0.27
CA VAL A 54 6.03 2.50 -0.10
C VAL A 54 4.54 2.81 0.09
N ILE A 55 3.75 2.55 -0.95
CA ILE A 55 2.29 2.66 -0.93
C ILE A 55 1.74 1.28 -1.29
N GLY A 56 0.89 0.71 -0.44
CA GLY A 56 0.27 -0.59 -0.65
C GLY A 56 -1.24 -0.54 -0.45
N SER A 57 -1.99 -1.42 -1.14
CA SER A 57 -3.40 -1.71 -0.82
C SER A 57 -3.51 -2.51 0.47
N ASP A 58 -4.73 -2.60 1.04
CA ASP A 58 -5.01 -3.33 2.28
C ASP A 58 -4.56 -4.79 2.22
N GLY A 59 -4.79 -5.47 1.09
CA GLY A 59 -4.33 -6.85 0.87
C GLY A 59 -2.80 -7.06 0.95
N LEU A 60 -1.98 -6.00 0.89
CA LEU A 60 -0.56 -6.09 1.26
C LEU A 60 -0.37 -6.03 2.78
N TRP A 61 -1.04 -5.07 3.43
CA TRP A 61 -0.83 -4.76 4.84
C TRP A 61 -1.53 -5.74 5.80
N ASP A 62 -2.52 -6.48 5.32
CA ASP A 62 -3.14 -7.58 6.08
C ASP A 62 -2.18 -8.73 6.36
N LEU A 63 -1.11 -8.85 5.57
CA LEU A 63 -0.17 -9.98 5.59
C LEU A 63 1.21 -9.61 6.15
N TRP A 64 1.56 -8.32 6.16
CA TRP A 64 2.92 -7.89 6.47
C TRP A 64 2.98 -6.75 7.48
N GLU A 65 3.95 -6.85 8.39
CA GLU A 65 4.37 -5.72 9.21
C GLU A 65 5.16 -4.71 8.38
N TYR A 66 5.01 -3.42 8.67
CA TYR A 66 5.68 -2.35 7.94
C TYR A 66 7.21 -2.50 7.91
N SER A 67 7.80 -2.98 9.01
CA SER A 67 9.24 -3.21 9.11
C SER A 67 9.75 -4.27 8.15
N ASP A 68 8.97 -5.30 7.90
CA ASP A 68 9.39 -6.46 7.10
C ASP A 68 9.37 -6.11 5.62
N VAL A 69 8.35 -5.37 5.19
CA VAL A 69 8.28 -4.80 3.84
C VAL A 69 9.47 -3.88 3.57
N LEU A 70 9.77 -2.98 4.51
CA LEU A 70 10.92 -2.08 4.38
C LEU A 70 12.24 -2.86 4.38
N ALA A 71 12.41 -3.85 5.24
CA ALA A 71 13.61 -4.68 5.26
C ALA A 71 13.82 -5.41 3.93
N LEU A 72 12.77 -5.93 3.30
CA LEU A 72 12.86 -6.59 1.99
C LEU A 72 13.30 -5.61 0.90
N LEU A 73 12.70 -4.41 0.87
CA LEU A 73 13.00 -3.40 -0.14
C LEU A 73 14.36 -2.72 0.05
N LEU A 74 14.83 -2.60 1.30
CA LEU A 74 16.11 -1.95 1.65
C LEU A 74 17.31 -2.92 1.67
N GLN A 75 17.10 -4.22 1.53
CA GLN A 75 18.16 -5.22 1.44
C GLN A 75 18.96 -5.13 0.13
N ALA A 76 18.38 -4.54 -0.91
CA ALA A 76 19.09 -4.26 -2.15
C ALA A 76 20.09 -3.10 -1.91
N PRO A 77 21.32 -3.18 -2.47
CA PRO A 77 22.20 -2.01 -2.49
C PRO A 77 21.46 -0.81 -3.10
N PRO A 78 21.82 0.43 -2.72
CA PRO A 78 21.12 1.60 -3.21
C PRO A 78 21.08 1.55 -4.73
N ALA A 79 19.88 1.27 -5.24
CA ALA A 79 19.60 1.16 -6.65
C ALA A 79 20.13 2.40 -7.38
N ASP A 80 21.06 2.20 -8.32
CA ASP A 80 21.55 3.29 -9.19
C ASP A 80 20.51 3.59 -10.28
N SER A 81 19.57 2.67 -10.49
CA SER A 81 18.49 2.77 -11.47
C SER A 81 17.16 2.25 -10.92
N GLY A 82 16.03 2.82 -11.36
CA GLY A 82 14.70 2.36 -10.95
C GLY A 82 14.40 0.89 -11.28
N GLN A 83 15.19 0.24 -12.15
CA GLN A 83 15.08 -1.18 -12.47
C GLN A 83 15.53 -2.10 -11.33
N GLU A 84 16.48 -1.65 -10.50
CA GLU A 84 16.98 -2.45 -9.37
C GLU A 84 15.96 -2.56 -8.22
N VAL A 85 14.99 -1.64 -8.17
CA VAL A 85 13.87 -1.66 -7.22
C VAL A 85 12.75 -2.62 -7.67
N LEU A 86 12.71 -2.98 -8.95
CA LEU A 86 11.62 -3.83 -9.49
C LEU A 86 11.72 -5.28 -9.02
N SER A 87 12.92 -5.86 -8.90
CA SER A 87 13.05 -7.26 -8.47
C SER A 87 12.56 -7.48 -7.04
N PRO A 88 13.02 -6.69 -6.03
CA PRO A 88 12.51 -6.82 -4.66
C PRO A 88 11.01 -6.55 -4.56
N LEU A 89 10.49 -5.59 -5.33
CA LEU A 89 9.05 -5.30 -5.35
C LEU A 89 8.23 -6.45 -5.95
N SER A 90 8.70 -7.06 -7.03
CA SER A 90 8.06 -8.24 -7.62
C SER A 90 8.08 -9.43 -6.68
N GLU A 91 9.20 -9.67 -5.99
CA GLU A 91 9.31 -10.72 -4.97
C GLU A 91 8.35 -10.48 -3.80
N LEU A 92 8.23 -9.22 -3.33
CA LEU A 92 7.25 -8.85 -2.30
C LEU A 92 5.82 -9.16 -2.75
N VAL A 93 5.43 -8.73 -3.97
CA VAL A 93 4.06 -8.94 -4.47
C VAL A 93 3.77 -10.43 -4.64
N GLU A 94 4.69 -11.22 -5.19
CA GLU A 94 4.47 -12.67 -5.34
C GLU A 94 4.44 -13.40 -3.99
N SER A 95 5.31 -13.02 -3.04
CA SER A 95 5.27 -13.61 -1.70
C SER A 95 3.97 -13.27 -0.99
N THR A 96 3.48 -12.04 -1.13
CA THR A 96 2.18 -11.60 -0.61
C THR A 96 1.04 -12.39 -1.25
N ARG A 97 1.06 -12.58 -2.57
CA ARG A 97 0.05 -13.36 -3.31
C ARG A 97 0.01 -14.80 -2.80
N GLN A 98 1.17 -15.43 -2.62
CA GLN A 98 1.24 -16.79 -2.11
C GLN A 98 0.71 -16.90 -0.68
N GLN A 99 1.12 -16.00 0.23
CA GLN A 99 0.62 -15.99 1.61
C GLN A 99 -0.89 -15.74 1.66
N GLY A 100 -1.39 -14.83 0.83
CA GLY A 100 -2.82 -14.55 0.71
C GLY A 100 -3.62 -15.77 0.25
N GLU A 101 -3.11 -16.49 -0.75
CA GLU A 101 -3.72 -17.74 -1.23
C GLU A 101 -3.70 -18.84 -0.15
N GLU A 102 -2.61 -18.96 0.61
CA GLU A 102 -2.50 -19.94 1.70
C GLU A 102 -3.44 -19.66 2.89
N LEU A 103 -3.71 -18.38 3.20
CA LEU A 103 -4.51 -17.98 4.36
C LEU A 103 -5.99 -17.76 4.04
N PHE A 104 -6.29 -17.24 2.84
CA PHE A 104 -7.62 -16.76 2.46
C PHE A 104 -8.19 -17.45 1.21
N GLU A 105 -7.42 -18.32 0.54
CA GLU A 105 -7.84 -19.04 -0.66
C GLU A 105 -8.47 -18.10 -1.71
N GLU A 106 -9.70 -18.39 -2.18
CA GLU A 106 -10.43 -17.59 -3.16
C GLU A 106 -10.92 -16.24 -2.64
N THR A 107 -10.78 -15.98 -1.33
CA THR A 107 -11.18 -14.73 -0.68
C THR A 107 -10.01 -13.77 -0.43
N ALA A 108 -8.81 -14.10 -0.94
CA ALA A 108 -7.65 -13.22 -0.86
C ALA A 108 -7.89 -11.89 -1.59
N ASP A 109 -7.48 -10.79 -0.96
CA ASP A 109 -7.68 -9.45 -1.50
C ASP A 109 -6.76 -9.14 -2.70
N ASN A 110 -7.14 -8.11 -3.46
CA ASN A 110 -6.29 -7.61 -4.53
C ASN A 110 -5.06 -6.87 -3.94
N ILE A 111 -3.90 -7.19 -4.50
CA ILE A 111 -2.61 -6.65 -4.04
C ILE A 111 -2.12 -5.60 -5.04
N THR A 112 -1.77 -4.42 -4.54
CA THR A 112 -1.07 -3.38 -5.29
C THR A 112 0.01 -2.78 -4.40
N ALA A 113 1.21 -2.64 -4.95
CA ALA A 113 2.33 -2.00 -4.28
C ALA A 113 3.04 -1.03 -5.22
N ILE A 114 3.38 0.16 -4.73
CA ILE A 114 4.10 1.21 -5.43
C ILE A 114 5.28 1.60 -4.55
N VAL A 115 6.47 1.65 -5.14
CA VAL A 115 7.69 2.12 -4.48
C VAL A 115 8.22 3.32 -5.23
N ALA A 116 8.52 4.40 -4.50
CA ALA A 116 9.18 5.58 -5.01
C ALA A 116 10.42 5.89 -4.17
N THR A 117 11.55 6.08 -4.82
CA THR A 117 12.82 6.43 -4.17
C THR A 117 13.24 7.84 -4.56
N PHE A 118 13.71 8.61 -3.58
CA PHE A 118 14.17 9.98 -3.74
C PHE A 118 15.61 10.06 -3.25
N ASP A 119 16.54 10.40 -4.14
CA ASP A 119 17.90 10.72 -3.77
C ASP A 119 17.99 12.17 -3.31
N ILE A 120 18.60 12.38 -2.15
CA ILE A 120 18.77 13.71 -1.58
C ILE A 120 20.12 14.24 -2.05
N VAL A 121 20.09 15.19 -2.97
CA VAL A 121 21.30 15.91 -3.39
C VAL A 121 21.58 17.01 -2.37
N LYS A 122 22.59 16.79 -1.51
CA LYS A 122 23.12 17.84 -0.63
C LYS A 122 23.93 18.82 -1.49
N GLU A 123 23.36 19.99 -1.79
CA GLU A 123 24.14 21.07 -2.43
C GLU A 123 25.31 21.44 -1.51
N GLN A 124 26.54 21.26 -2.00
CA GLN A 124 27.73 21.82 -1.35
C GLN A 124 27.67 23.34 -1.49
N ARG A 125 27.30 24.02 -0.41
CA ARG A 125 27.48 25.47 -0.27
C ARG A 125 28.90 25.80 0.18
#